data_AF-A0A0F9AL70-F1
#
_entry.id   AF-A0A0F9AL70-F1
#
_cell.length_a   1.000
_cell.length_b   1.000
_cell.length_c   1.000
_cell.angle_alpha   90.00
_cell.angle_beta   90.00
_cell.angle_gamma   90.00
#
_symmetry.space_group_name_H-M   'P 1'
#
loop_
_entity.id
_entity.type
_entity.pdbx_description
1 polymer ?
#
loop_
_entity_poly.entity_id
_entity_poly.type
_entity_poly.pdbx_seq_one_letter_code
_entity_poly.pdbx_strand_id
1 'polypeptide(L)'
;MSSIQTKDEIKDRLIRRAAETWGVDEMEIESSFDPIVDMLFDACAHEFERISNSIKTSRTTVTERLVDILTPETSVSAKPAHAVMHAIPLDSNIKINERSEFVHRKRKPIFKEDTKDSFEDFSFCPAGEFHITNCNLEYIAYPDKITKYRNHQNILQFGINDFTAKPEVNCIYLGIKPGMDIKGIDQLLCYFDILNFEQKGLLAHHIGIADWSLNGEPLDIIKGYNEQGSGNNDFSGYINEGIQSKIRFYETYVKAYYENQFYTINKELEVENNLKYYPDTFSDYISEKKLKEF
;
A
#
# COMPACT_ATOMS: atom_id res chain seq x y z
N MET A 1 -6.87 -31.55 -26.80
CA MET A 1 -8.23 -30.98 -26.80
C MET A 1 -9.21 -32.13 -26.72
N SER A 2 -9.86 -32.37 -25.57
CA SER A 2 -10.97 -33.33 -25.52
C SER A 2 -12.17 -32.69 -26.22
N SER A 3 -12.64 -33.31 -27.31
CA SER A 3 -13.84 -32.87 -28.01
C SER A 3 -15.02 -32.86 -27.05
N ILE A 4 -15.89 -31.86 -27.21
CA ILE A 4 -17.20 -31.82 -26.55
C ILE A 4 -17.97 -33.01 -27.11
N GLN A 5 -18.32 -33.96 -26.26
CA GLN A 5 -19.15 -35.08 -26.65
C GLN A 5 -20.58 -34.71 -26.35
N THR A 6 -21.39 -34.59 -27.39
CA THR A 6 -22.82 -34.38 -27.26
C THR A 6 -23.49 -35.64 -26.71
N LYS A 7 -24.67 -35.48 -26.11
CA LYS A 7 -25.50 -36.61 -25.67
C LYS A 7 -25.60 -37.72 -26.73
N ASP A 8 -25.83 -37.35 -27.98
CA ASP A 8 -26.01 -38.29 -29.09
C ASP A 8 -24.71 -39.07 -29.38
N GLU A 9 -23.55 -38.42 -29.40
CA GLU A 9 -22.24 -39.08 -29.56
C GLU A 9 -21.88 -40.01 -28.39
N ILE A 10 -22.46 -39.77 -27.20
CA ILE A 10 -22.33 -40.66 -26.05
C ILE A 10 -23.29 -41.83 -26.20
N LYS A 11 -24.54 -41.59 -26.62
CA LYS A 11 -25.57 -42.60 -26.86
C LYS A 11 -25.11 -43.60 -27.91
N ASP A 12 -24.66 -43.15 -29.08
CA ASP A 12 -24.18 -44.02 -30.17
C ASP A 12 -23.03 -44.92 -29.70
N ARG A 13 -22.13 -44.40 -28.86
CA ARG A 13 -21.02 -45.18 -28.31
C ARG A 13 -21.48 -46.21 -27.27
N LEU A 14 -22.51 -45.88 -26.49
CA LEU A 14 -23.10 -46.82 -25.54
C LEU A 14 -23.79 -47.95 -26.30
N ILE A 15 -24.53 -47.64 -27.36
CA ILE A 15 -25.20 -48.62 -28.23
C ILE A 15 -24.17 -49.52 -28.89
N ARG A 16 -23.14 -48.95 -29.53
CA ARG A 16 -22.05 -49.73 -30.16
C ARG A 16 -21.34 -50.67 -29.19
N ARG A 17 -21.05 -50.19 -27.97
CA ARG A 17 -20.44 -51.04 -26.92
C ARG A 17 -21.38 -52.14 -26.44
N ALA A 18 -22.67 -51.87 -26.34
CA ALA A 18 -23.67 -52.86 -25.99
C ALA A 18 -23.80 -53.92 -27.09
N ALA A 19 -23.83 -53.50 -28.37
CA ALA A 19 -23.80 -54.37 -29.55
C ALA A 19 -22.60 -55.33 -29.52
N GLU A 20 -21.40 -54.80 -29.32
CA GLU A 20 -20.17 -55.58 -29.18
C GLU A 20 -20.22 -56.56 -28.00
N THR A 21 -20.81 -56.15 -26.87
CA THR A 21 -20.89 -56.97 -25.65
C THR A 21 -21.95 -58.07 -25.75
N TRP A 22 -23.08 -57.78 -26.39
CA TRP A 22 -24.19 -58.71 -26.56
C TRP A 22 -24.05 -59.60 -27.80
N GLY A 23 -23.12 -59.27 -28.71
CA GLY A 23 -22.89 -60.02 -29.95
C GLY A 23 -24.02 -59.85 -30.96
N VAL A 24 -24.67 -58.69 -30.95
CA VAL A 24 -25.84 -58.35 -31.77
C VAL A 24 -25.48 -57.18 -32.68
N ASP A 25 -26.12 -57.07 -33.85
CA ASP A 25 -25.91 -55.93 -34.75
C ASP A 25 -26.48 -54.63 -34.14
N GLU A 26 -25.81 -53.50 -34.39
CA GLU A 26 -26.22 -52.18 -33.92
C GLU A 26 -27.63 -51.81 -34.41
N MET A 27 -27.97 -52.16 -35.67
CA MET A 27 -29.29 -51.91 -36.24
C MET A 27 -30.38 -52.80 -35.63
N GLU A 28 -30.03 -53.99 -35.12
CA GLU A 28 -30.97 -54.85 -34.40
C GLU A 28 -31.30 -54.28 -33.02
N ILE A 29 -30.37 -53.56 -32.38
CA ILE A 29 -30.60 -52.90 -31.09
C ILE A 29 -31.62 -51.78 -31.20
N GLU A 30 -31.52 -50.94 -32.23
CA GLU A 30 -32.45 -49.81 -32.41
C GLU A 30 -33.85 -50.25 -32.86
N SER A 31 -33.95 -51.37 -33.58
CA SER A 31 -35.20 -51.81 -34.22
C SER A 31 -35.96 -52.91 -33.47
N SER A 32 -35.26 -53.74 -32.69
CA SER A 32 -35.82 -55.00 -32.16
C SER A 32 -35.83 -55.09 -30.62
N PHE A 33 -35.23 -54.14 -29.91
CA PHE A 33 -35.21 -54.13 -28.45
C PHE A 33 -36.38 -53.34 -27.86
N ASP A 34 -36.70 -53.64 -26.60
CA ASP A 34 -37.74 -52.95 -25.85
C ASP A 34 -37.45 -51.43 -25.77
N PRO A 35 -38.43 -50.55 -26.03
CA PRO A 35 -38.30 -49.10 -25.90
C PRO A 35 -37.74 -48.62 -24.54
N ILE A 36 -37.88 -49.41 -23.48
CA ILE A 36 -37.27 -49.11 -22.17
C ILE A 36 -35.74 -49.11 -22.26
N VAL A 37 -35.15 -50.00 -23.06
CA VAL A 37 -33.70 -50.09 -23.25
C VAL A 37 -33.17 -48.83 -23.92
N ASP A 38 -33.88 -48.31 -24.93
CA ASP A 38 -33.53 -47.05 -25.58
C ASP A 38 -33.65 -45.86 -24.60
N MET A 39 -34.72 -45.83 -23.78
CA MET A 39 -34.88 -44.82 -22.73
C MET A 39 -33.76 -44.87 -21.69
N LEU A 40 -33.27 -46.06 -21.35
CA LEU A 40 -32.12 -46.24 -20.45
C LEU A 40 -30.82 -45.75 -21.10
N PHE A 41 -30.58 -46.04 -22.38
CA PHE A 41 -29.43 -45.50 -23.11
C PHE A 41 -29.47 -43.97 -23.15
N ASP A 42 -30.65 -43.39 -23.39
CA ASP A 42 -30.85 -41.94 -23.36
C ASP A 42 -30.59 -41.31 -21.99
N ALA A 43 -31.12 -41.91 -20.93
CA ALA A 43 -30.92 -41.44 -19.57
C ALA A 43 -29.45 -41.55 -19.14
N CYS A 44 -28.80 -42.66 -19.46
CA CYS A 44 -27.37 -42.86 -19.20
C CYS A 44 -26.51 -41.88 -19.98
N ALA A 45 -26.78 -41.67 -21.27
CA ALA A 45 -26.05 -40.72 -22.09
C ALA A 45 -26.15 -39.30 -21.53
N HIS A 46 -27.33 -38.89 -21.07
CA HIS A 46 -27.53 -37.58 -20.46
C HIS A 46 -26.78 -37.43 -19.12
N GLU A 47 -26.78 -38.46 -18.26
CA GLU A 47 -26.02 -38.44 -17.02
C GLU A 47 -24.50 -38.39 -17.27
N PHE A 48 -23.99 -39.12 -18.25
CA PHE A 48 -22.57 -39.06 -18.65
C PHE A 48 -22.19 -37.69 -19.21
N GLU A 49 -23.03 -37.09 -20.03
CA GLU A 49 -22.85 -35.73 -20.53
C GLU A 49 -22.76 -34.73 -19.37
N ARG A 50 -23.68 -34.83 -18.40
CA ARG A 50 -23.68 -33.97 -17.20
C ARG A 50 -22.41 -34.13 -16.37
N ILE A 51 -21.96 -35.37 -16.14
CA ILE A 51 -20.71 -35.66 -15.42
C ILE A 51 -19.50 -35.12 -16.18
N SER A 52 -19.44 -35.32 -17.49
CA SER A 52 -18.35 -34.81 -18.34
C SER A 52 -18.25 -33.28 -18.26
N ASN A 53 -19.40 -32.60 -18.34
CA ASN A 53 -19.47 -31.15 -18.16
C ASN A 53 -19.02 -30.72 -16.75
N SER A 54 -19.44 -31.44 -15.70
CA SER A 54 -19.01 -31.16 -14.33
C SER A 54 -17.49 -31.31 -14.14
N ILE A 55 -16.89 -32.37 -14.72
CA ILE A 55 -15.43 -32.58 -14.70
C ILE A 55 -14.72 -31.45 -15.43
N LYS A 56 -15.24 -31.00 -16.57
CA LYS A 56 -14.66 -29.88 -17.33
C LYS A 56 -14.70 -28.59 -16.51
N THR A 57 -15.85 -28.26 -15.94
CA THR A 57 -15.99 -27.08 -15.06
C THR A 57 -15.03 -27.18 -13.88
N SER A 58 -14.93 -28.35 -13.24
CA SER A 58 -13.98 -28.59 -12.15
C SER A 58 -12.52 -28.36 -12.59
N ARG A 59 -12.12 -28.87 -13.77
CA ARG A 59 -10.78 -28.62 -14.33
C ARG A 59 -10.53 -27.14 -14.57
N THR A 60 -11.48 -26.42 -15.16
CA THR A 60 -11.38 -24.98 -15.38
C THR A 60 -11.21 -24.24 -14.05
N THR A 61 -12.04 -24.52 -13.06
CA THR A 61 -11.94 -23.90 -11.73
C THR A 61 -10.61 -24.22 -11.04
N VAL A 62 -10.12 -25.46 -11.14
CA VAL A 62 -8.80 -25.83 -10.59
C VAL A 62 -7.68 -25.08 -11.31
N THR A 63 -7.75 -24.95 -12.63
CA THR A 63 -6.74 -24.19 -13.39
C THR A 63 -6.78 -22.71 -13.07
N GLU A 64 -7.95 -22.10 -12.94
CA GLU A 64 -8.11 -20.70 -12.53
C GLU A 64 -7.51 -20.48 -11.13
N ARG A 65 -7.80 -21.37 -10.17
CA ARG A 65 -7.22 -21.31 -8.82
C ARG A 65 -5.71 -21.46 -8.82
N LEU A 66 -5.17 -22.36 -9.64
CA LEU A 66 -3.72 -22.52 -9.75
C LEU A 66 -3.07 -21.25 -10.34
N VAL A 67 -3.69 -20.64 -11.34
CA VAL A 67 -3.23 -19.35 -11.89
C VAL A 67 -3.28 -18.27 -10.81
N ASP A 68 -4.39 -18.12 -10.08
CA ASP A 68 -4.51 -17.13 -9.02
C ASP A 68 -3.48 -17.29 -7.89
N ILE A 69 -3.17 -18.54 -7.52
CA ILE A 69 -2.11 -18.83 -6.52
C ILE A 69 -0.72 -18.51 -7.07
N LEU A 70 -0.46 -18.80 -8.36
CA LEU A 70 0.83 -18.55 -8.98
C LEU A 70 1.06 -17.08 -9.33
N THR A 71 -0.01 -16.32 -9.59
CA THR A 71 0.06 -14.92 -10.02
C THR A 71 -0.85 -13.99 -9.20
N PRO A 72 -0.65 -13.90 -7.87
CA PRO A 72 -1.50 -13.11 -6.99
C PRO A 72 -1.45 -11.60 -7.30
N GLU A 73 -0.32 -11.09 -7.81
CA GLU A 73 -0.14 -9.67 -8.13
C GLU A 73 -0.91 -9.22 -9.38
N THR A 74 -1.23 -10.12 -10.31
CA THR A 74 -1.89 -9.78 -11.59
C THR A 74 -3.40 -10.03 -11.59
N SER A 75 -3.92 -10.82 -10.64
CA SER A 75 -5.35 -11.19 -10.58
C SER A 75 -6.26 -10.04 -10.11
N VAL A 76 -5.72 -8.88 -9.71
CA VAL A 76 -6.53 -7.73 -9.25
C VAL A 76 -6.34 -6.52 -10.16
N SER A 77 -7.37 -6.24 -10.99
CA SER A 77 -7.36 -5.14 -11.97
C SER A 77 -7.40 -3.74 -11.33
N ALA A 78 -8.02 -3.60 -10.15
CA ALA A 78 -8.17 -2.31 -9.48
C ALA A 78 -7.30 -2.22 -8.22
N LYS A 79 -6.27 -1.37 -8.26
CA LYS A 79 -5.47 -1.01 -7.08
C LYS A 79 -6.15 0.13 -6.33
N PRO A 80 -6.31 0.04 -4.99
CA PRO A 80 -6.85 1.13 -4.19
C PRO A 80 -5.92 2.35 -4.26
N ALA A 81 -6.50 3.54 -4.20
CA ALA A 81 -5.72 4.77 -4.07
C ALA A 81 -5.01 4.80 -2.71
N HIS A 82 -3.77 5.26 -2.69
CA HIS A 82 -2.97 5.41 -1.47
C HIS A 82 -2.27 6.77 -1.47
N ALA A 83 -1.99 7.29 -0.27
CA ALA A 83 -1.30 8.55 -0.07
C ALA A 83 -0.57 8.54 1.28
N VAL A 84 0.37 9.47 1.46
CA VAL A 84 0.99 9.76 2.75
C VAL A 84 0.25 10.93 3.39
N MET A 85 -0.13 10.77 4.65
CA MET A 85 -0.80 11.81 5.43
C MET A 85 0.16 12.42 6.44
N HIS A 86 0.29 13.73 6.43
CA HIS A 86 0.92 14.48 7.51
C HIS A 86 -0.15 14.91 8.52
N ALA A 87 -0.01 14.46 9.77
CA ALA A 87 -0.96 14.75 10.85
C ALA A 87 -0.21 15.23 12.09
N ILE A 88 -0.78 16.22 12.78
CA ILE A 88 -0.27 16.75 14.04
C ILE A 88 -1.34 16.46 15.10
N PRO A 89 -1.10 15.53 16.03
CA PRO A 89 -2.07 15.20 17.07
C PRO A 89 -2.21 16.34 18.09
N LEU A 90 -3.34 16.37 18.79
CA LEU A 90 -3.53 17.29 19.92
C LEU A 90 -2.74 16.81 21.14
N ASP A 91 -2.79 15.51 21.40
CA ASP A 91 -2.02 14.86 22.46
C ASP A 91 -0.52 14.78 22.11
N SER A 92 0.32 14.62 23.13
CA SER A 92 1.78 14.53 22.94
C SER A 92 2.18 13.39 22.00
N ASN A 93 1.59 12.21 22.22
CA ASN A 93 1.77 11.01 21.41
C ASN A 93 0.42 10.32 21.19
N ILE A 94 0.10 9.96 19.95
CA ILE A 94 -1.09 9.17 19.61
C ILE A 94 -0.67 7.92 18.83
N LYS A 95 -1.38 6.81 19.05
CA LYS A 95 -1.27 5.64 18.19
C LYS A 95 -2.42 5.60 17.18
N ILE A 96 -2.10 5.50 15.90
CA ILE A 96 -3.07 5.23 14.83
C ILE A 96 -2.91 3.80 14.33
N ASN A 97 -4.00 3.21 13.88
CA ASN A 97 -4.02 1.84 13.36
C ASN A 97 -5.01 1.69 12.20
N GLU A 98 -5.08 0.49 11.64
CA GLU A 98 -5.95 0.10 10.51
C GLU A 98 -7.45 0.38 10.76
N ARG A 99 -7.88 0.52 12.03
CA ARG A 99 -9.27 0.82 12.39
C ARG A 99 -9.58 2.31 12.41
N SER A 100 -8.57 3.16 12.23
CA SER A 100 -8.72 4.61 12.15
C SER A 100 -9.18 5.00 10.75
N GLU A 101 -10.19 5.86 10.65
CA GLU A 101 -10.74 6.33 9.37
C GLU A 101 -10.44 7.82 9.17
N PHE A 102 -9.93 8.16 7.99
CA PHE A 102 -9.68 9.52 7.55
C PHE A 102 -10.48 9.81 6.28
N VAL A 103 -11.30 10.86 6.31
CA VAL A 103 -12.19 11.19 5.20
C VAL A 103 -11.71 12.44 4.47
N HIS A 104 -11.47 12.31 3.17
CA HIS A 104 -11.22 13.43 2.27
C HIS A 104 -12.46 13.73 1.44
N ARG A 105 -13.08 14.89 1.69
CA ARG A 105 -14.23 15.38 0.91
C ARG A 105 -13.76 16.18 -0.29
N LYS A 106 -14.02 15.68 -1.50
CA LYS A 106 -13.70 16.36 -2.76
C LYS A 106 -14.97 16.89 -3.42
N ARG A 107 -14.93 18.15 -3.88
CA ARG A 107 -16.01 18.73 -4.70
C ARG A 107 -15.93 18.19 -6.12
N LYS A 108 -17.02 17.63 -6.65
CA LYS A 108 -17.08 17.22 -8.06
C LYS A 108 -17.15 18.44 -8.97
N PRO A 109 -16.44 18.43 -10.10
CA PRO A 109 -16.63 19.46 -11.11
C PRO A 109 -18.07 19.41 -11.61
N ILE A 110 -18.71 20.58 -11.71
CA ILE A 110 -20.06 20.71 -12.24
C ILE A 110 -19.99 20.42 -13.74
N PHE A 111 -20.31 19.19 -14.15
CA PHE A 111 -20.57 18.89 -15.55
C PHE A 111 -22.01 19.32 -15.88
N LYS A 112 -22.19 19.85 -17.10
CA LYS A 112 -23.41 20.56 -17.54
C LYS A 112 -24.69 19.77 -17.22
N GLU A 113 -25.68 20.51 -16.70
CA GLU A 113 -27.07 20.18 -16.34
C GLU A 113 -27.38 19.82 -14.87
N ASP A 114 -26.42 19.38 -14.05
CA ASP A 114 -26.67 19.22 -12.61
C ASP A 114 -26.30 20.51 -11.85
N THR A 115 -27.31 21.29 -11.47
CA THR A 115 -27.18 22.54 -10.68
C THR A 115 -26.87 22.31 -9.19
N LYS A 116 -26.59 21.06 -8.77
CA LYS A 116 -26.27 20.74 -7.38
C LYS A 116 -24.77 20.54 -7.22
N ASP A 117 -24.19 21.31 -6.28
CA ASP A 117 -22.88 21.00 -5.73
C ASP A 117 -22.89 19.58 -5.15
N SER A 118 -22.25 18.66 -5.86
CA SER A 118 -22.07 17.29 -5.39
C SER A 118 -20.67 17.15 -4.79
N PHE A 119 -20.63 16.61 -3.57
CA PHE A 119 -19.39 16.24 -2.89
C PHE A 119 -19.26 14.72 -2.92
N GLU A 120 -18.03 14.26 -3.03
CA GLU A 120 -17.69 12.85 -2.92
C GLU A 120 -16.67 12.68 -1.78
N ASP A 121 -16.99 11.76 -0.89
CA ASP A 121 -16.18 11.45 0.28
C ASP A 121 -15.31 10.23 -0.04
N PHE A 122 -14.00 10.38 0.14
CA PHE A 122 -13.01 9.32 0.00
C PHE A 122 -12.48 8.96 1.37
N SER A 123 -12.78 7.75 1.84
CA SER A 123 -12.26 7.24 3.11
C SER A 123 -10.94 6.50 2.92
N PHE A 124 -9.99 6.78 3.79
CA PHE A 124 -8.68 6.15 3.86
C PHE A 124 -8.43 5.60 5.26
N CYS A 125 -7.72 4.48 5.34
CA CYS A 125 -7.25 3.90 6.58
C CYS A 125 -5.71 3.80 6.54
N PRO A 126 -5.01 3.89 7.69
CA PRO A 126 -3.58 3.62 7.77
C PRO A 126 -3.23 2.21 7.30
N ALA A 127 -2.08 2.05 6.64
CA ALA A 127 -1.58 0.76 6.16
C ALA A 127 -0.92 -0.11 7.25
N GLY A 128 -1.21 0.17 8.52
CA GLY A 128 -0.58 -0.46 9.67
C GLY A 128 -0.69 0.40 10.92
N GLU A 129 0.13 0.07 11.90
CA GLU A 129 0.15 0.75 13.19
C GLU A 129 1.32 1.75 13.28
N PHE A 130 1.00 3.02 13.56
CA PHE A 130 2.00 4.09 13.62
C PHE A 130 1.84 4.93 14.88
N HIS A 131 2.98 5.33 15.46
CA HIS A 131 3.03 6.31 16.53
C HIS A 131 3.22 7.70 15.91
N ILE A 132 2.39 8.68 16.30
CA ILE A 132 2.51 10.05 15.83
C ILE A 132 2.73 10.95 17.03
N THR A 133 3.78 11.75 16.98
CA THR A 133 4.12 12.74 17.99
C THR A 133 3.69 14.13 17.53
N ASN A 134 3.27 14.98 18.45
CA ASN A 134 2.90 16.37 18.17
C ASN A 134 4.14 17.25 17.94
N CYS A 135 4.82 17.02 16.82
CA CYS A 135 5.99 17.76 16.39
C CYS A 135 5.76 18.31 14.98
N ASN A 136 6.02 19.61 14.80
CA ASN A 136 5.84 20.27 13.51
C ASN A 136 7.17 20.77 12.95
N LEU A 137 7.45 20.45 11.69
CA LEU A 137 8.58 21.04 10.96
C LEU A 137 8.24 22.49 10.61
N GLU A 138 8.92 23.46 11.23
CA GLU A 138 8.70 24.88 10.95
C GLU A 138 9.73 25.44 9.95
N TYR A 139 10.98 25.02 10.03
CA TYR A 139 12.06 25.56 9.19
C TYR A 139 12.93 24.46 8.59
N ILE A 140 13.44 24.72 7.38
CA ILE A 140 14.49 23.94 6.74
C ILE A 140 15.59 24.92 6.33
N ALA A 141 16.80 24.72 6.83
CA ALA A 141 17.96 25.51 6.43
C ALA A 141 18.83 24.70 5.48
N TYR A 142 18.98 25.24 4.28
CA TYR A 142 19.92 24.78 3.26
C TYR A 142 21.19 25.65 3.32
N PRO A 143 22.29 25.22 2.68
CA PRO A 143 23.52 26.01 2.62
C PRO A 143 23.36 27.40 1.97
N ASP A 144 22.34 27.60 1.15
CA ASP A 144 22.12 28.84 0.38
C ASP A 144 20.88 29.64 0.81
N LYS A 145 19.99 29.05 1.60
CA LYS A 145 18.70 29.65 1.98
C LYS A 145 18.07 28.98 3.19
N ILE A 146 17.21 29.71 3.88
CA ILE A 146 16.35 29.16 4.94
C ILE A 146 14.91 29.34 4.51
N THR A 147 14.16 28.25 4.54
CA THR A 147 12.76 28.23 4.16
C THR A 147 11.89 27.86 5.35
N LYS A 148 10.78 28.57 5.52
CA LYS A 148 9.70 28.17 6.42
C LYS A 148 8.86 27.11 5.73
N TYR A 149 8.68 25.96 6.38
CA TYR A 149 7.83 24.89 5.88
C TYR A 149 6.41 25.10 6.37
N ARG A 150 5.46 25.27 5.44
CA ARG A 150 4.04 25.44 5.77
C ARG A 150 3.17 24.81 4.70
N ASN A 151 2.19 24.01 5.10
CA ASN A 151 1.22 23.37 4.19
C ASN A 151 1.88 22.64 2.99
N HIS A 152 2.96 21.89 3.24
CA HIS A 152 3.73 21.19 2.20
C HIS A 152 4.40 22.11 1.16
N GLN A 153 4.64 23.38 1.53
CA GLN A 153 5.35 24.36 0.70
C GLN A 153 6.52 24.96 1.46
N ASN A 154 7.62 25.17 0.74
CA ASN A 154 8.80 25.88 1.24
C ASN A 154 8.69 27.36 0.88
N ILE A 155 8.44 28.19 1.89
CA ILE A 155 8.37 29.65 1.74
C ILE A 155 9.75 30.21 2.10
N LEU A 156 10.39 30.93 1.17
CA LEU A 156 11.69 31.55 1.42
C LEU A 156 11.58 32.58 2.57
N GLN A 157 12.35 32.37 3.64
CA GLN A 157 12.43 33.29 4.77
C GLN A 157 13.73 34.11 4.71
N PHE A 158 14.86 33.42 4.51
CA PHE A 158 16.16 34.05 4.34
C PHE A 158 16.81 33.55 3.05
N GLY A 159 17.31 34.48 2.24
CA GLY A 159 18.02 34.18 1.00
C GLY A 159 19.53 34.29 1.17
N ILE A 160 20.29 33.96 0.12
CA ILE A 160 21.77 33.95 0.17
C ILE A 160 22.39 35.30 0.56
N ASN A 161 21.71 36.42 0.26
CA ASN A 161 22.15 37.76 0.61
C ASN A 161 22.10 38.06 2.12
N ASP A 162 21.41 37.20 2.88
CA ASP A 162 21.22 37.34 4.31
C ASP A 162 22.31 36.63 5.11
N PHE A 163 23.12 35.81 4.43
CA PHE A 163 24.26 35.12 5.00
C PHE A 163 25.50 36.01 4.95
N THR A 164 26.17 36.16 6.08
CA THR A 164 27.42 36.92 6.22
C THR A 164 28.66 36.10 5.84
N ALA A 165 28.54 34.78 5.85
CA ALA A 165 29.59 33.86 5.43
C ALA A 165 28.97 32.58 4.80
N LYS A 166 29.79 31.74 4.17
CA LYS A 166 29.33 30.51 3.52
C LYS A 166 29.20 29.37 4.54
N PRO A 167 28.00 28.83 4.78
CA PRO A 167 27.84 27.65 5.62
C PRO A 167 28.38 26.39 4.93
N GLU A 168 28.48 25.30 5.68
CA GLU A 168 28.88 23.99 5.14
C GLU A 168 27.92 23.50 4.04
N VAL A 169 28.50 23.05 2.92
CA VAL A 169 27.76 22.75 1.69
C VAL A 169 26.98 21.43 1.77
N ASN A 170 27.34 20.53 2.69
CA ASN A 170 26.79 19.17 2.76
C ASN A 170 25.86 18.94 3.96
N CYS A 171 25.42 20.00 4.63
CA CYS A 171 24.59 19.92 5.83
C CYS A 171 23.23 20.58 5.59
N ILE A 172 22.17 19.94 6.08
CA ILE A 172 20.81 20.50 6.10
C ILE A 172 20.35 20.49 7.56
N TYR A 173 19.78 21.60 8.02
CA TYR A 173 19.19 21.68 9.36
C TYR A 173 17.68 21.67 9.27
N LEU A 174 17.04 20.87 10.13
CA LEU A 174 15.59 20.76 10.23
C LEU A 174 15.15 21.36 11.56
N GLY A 175 14.36 22.43 11.51
CA GLY A 175 13.79 23.11 12.67
C GLY A 175 12.45 22.48 13.04
N ILE A 176 12.48 21.59 14.03
CA ILE A 176 11.30 20.89 14.53
C ILE A 176 10.83 21.56 15.81
N LYS A 177 9.55 21.95 15.85
CA LYS A 177 8.91 22.54 17.01
C LYS A 177 8.01 21.51 17.69
N PRO A 178 8.29 21.13 18.95
CA PRO A 178 7.39 20.29 19.72
C PRO A 178 6.16 21.08 20.20
N GLY A 179 5.05 20.38 20.41
CA GLY A 179 3.89 20.90 21.12
C GLY A 179 4.22 21.29 22.57
N MET A 180 3.40 22.18 23.15
CA MET A 180 3.67 22.80 24.46
C MET A 180 3.76 21.80 25.63
N ASP A 181 3.11 20.64 25.51
CA ASP A 181 3.00 19.65 26.59
C ASP A 181 3.97 18.46 26.43
N ILE A 182 4.92 18.51 25.49
CA ILE A 182 5.82 17.40 25.19
C ILE A 182 7.11 17.54 26.01
N LYS A 183 7.36 16.54 26.86
CA LYS A 183 8.59 16.43 27.65
C LYS A 183 9.67 15.61 26.93
N GLY A 184 9.25 14.55 26.24
CA GLY A 184 10.11 13.65 25.48
C GLY A 184 9.48 13.30 24.14
N ILE A 185 10.31 13.31 23.10
CA ILE A 185 9.95 12.81 21.76
C ILE A 185 10.57 11.42 21.63
N ASP A 186 9.75 10.41 21.39
CA ASP A 186 10.21 9.05 21.14
C ASP A 186 9.66 8.57 19.80
N GLN A 187 10.43 7.74 19.11
CA GLN A 187 10.08 7.11 17.83
C GLN A 187 9.57 8.10 16.76
N LEU A 188 10.25 9.25 16.62
CA LEU A 188 9.85 10.29 15.67
C LEU A 188 9.94 9.76 14.24
N LEU A 189 8.80 9.73 13.55
CA LEU A 189 8.69 9.29 12.16
C LEU A 189 8.86 10.48 11.20
N CYS A 190 9.86 10.40 10.33
CA CYS A 190 10.15 11.39 9.30
C CYS A 190 9.92 10.81 7.90
N TYR A 191 9.26 11.57 7.03
CA TYR A 191 9.04 11.24 5.63
C TYR A 191 9.70 12.27 4.73
N PHE A 192 10.53 11.83 3.79
CA PHE A 192 11.22 12.69 2.84
C PHE A 192 10.74 12.42 1.42
N ASP A 193 10.31 13.48 0.74
CA ASP A 193 9.88 13.38 -0.65
C ASP A 193 10.37 14.56 -1.47
N ILE A 194 10.53 14.32 -2.76
CA ILE A 194 10.84 15.32 -3.76
C ILE A 194 9.76 15.25 -4.83
N LEU A 195 9.37 16.41 -5.35
CA LEU A 195 8.45 16.49 -6.49
C LEU A 195 8.99 15.77 -7.74
N ASN A 196 10.32 15.65 -7.89
CA ASN A 196 10.94 14.97 -9.02
C ASN A 196 11.09 13.47 -8.79
N PHE A 197 10.32 12.66 -9.51
CA PHE A 197 10.27 11.20 -9.38
C PHE A 197 11.60 10.50 -9.68
N GLU A 198 12.41 11.01 -10.62
CA GLU A 198 13.67 10.36 -11.02
C GLU A 198 14.73 10.39 -9.90
N GLN A 199 14.67 11.42 -9.03
CA GLN A 199 15.68 11.65 -8.00
C GLN A 199 15.29 11.09 -6.64
N LYS A 200 14.09 10.52 -6.48
CA LYS A 200 13.62 9.98 -5.19
C LYS A 200 14.54 8.89 -4.65
N GLY A 201 15.02 7.99 -5.51
CA GLY A 201 15.95 6.92 -5.12
C GLY A 201 17.31 7.45 -4.66
N LEU A 202 17.84 8.46 -5.34
CA LEU A 202 19.11 9.10 -4.96
C LEU A 202 18.98 9.82 -3.62
N LEU A 203 17.89 10.57 -3.39
CA LEU A 203 17.66 11.22 -2.10
C LEU A 203 17.57 10.20 -0.98
N ALA A 204 16.75 9.16 -1.14
CA ALA A 204 16.63 8.10 -0.15
C ALA A 204 17.99 7.46 0.15
N HIS A 205 18.82 7.24 -0.87
CA HIS A 205 20.17 6.75 -0.66
C HIS A 205 21.04 7.73 0.15
N HIS A 206 21.05 9.02 -0.21
CA HIS A 206 21.84 10.04 0.49
C HIS A 206 21.40 10.27 1.92
N ILE A 207 20.09 10.28 2.20
CA ILE A 207 19.56 10.41 3.56
C ILE A 207 19.92 9.17 4.39
N GLY A 208 19.87 7.98 3.79
CA GLY A 208 20.20 6.74 4.48
C GLY A 208 21.68 6.58 4.86
N ILE A 209 22.60 7.29 4.22
CA ILE A 209 24.03 7.33 4.59
C ILE A 209 24.43 8.60 5.35
N ALA A 210 23.48 9.51 5.60
CA ALA A 210 23.76 10.76 6.29
C ALA A 210 23.94 10.52 7.79
N ASP A 211 24.86 11.25 8.40
CA ASP A 211 25.01 11.29 9.85
C ASP A 211 24.02 12.29 10.43
N TRP A 212 23.08 11.82 11.25
CA TRP A 212 22.12 12.71 11.91
C TRP A 212 22.60 13.00 13.33
N SER A 213 22.48 14.26 13.70
CA SER A 213 22.81 14.71 15.05
C SER A 213 21.80 15.74 15.54
N LEU A 214 21.62 15.78 16.85
CA LEU A 214 20.85 16.79 17.55
C LEU A 214 21.82 17.51 18.50
N ASN A 215 21.97 18.83 18.34
CA ASN A 215 22.88 19.63 19.17
C ASN A 215 24.33 19.07 19.24
N GLY A 216 24.78 18.36 18.20
CA GLY A 216 26.10 17.72 18.15
C GLY A 216 26.15 16.30 18.72
N GLU A 217 25.09 15.81 19.34
CA GLU A 217 24.98 14.39 19.72
C GLU A 217 24.45 13.54 18.55
N PRO A 218 25.09 12.41 18.22
CA PRO A 218 24.59 11.53 17.16
C PRO A 218 23.24 10.91 17.55
N LEU A 219 22.37 10.74 16.55
CA LEU A 219 21.07 10.10 16.65
C LEU A 219 21.10 8.70 16.03
N ASP A 220 20.45 7.74 16.68
CA ASP A 220 20.20 6.43 16.11
C ASP A 220 18.95 6.48 15.22
N ILE A 221 19.15 6.20 13.93
CA ILE A 221 18.11 6.24 12.91
C ILE A 221 17.88 4.84 12.39
N ILE A 222 16.62 4.46 12.28
CA ILE A 222 16.18 3.22 11.67
C ILE A 222 15.46 3.59 10.38
N LYS A 223 15.89 3.01 9.26
CA LYS A 223 15.18 3.15 7.99
C LYS A 223 13.85 2.39 8.07
N GLY A 224 12.76 3.03 7.65
CA GLY A 224 11.41 2.48 7.69
C GLY A 224 10.54 3.10 8.79
N TYR A 225 9.51 2.35 9.18
CA TYR A 225 8.42 2.81 10.04
C TYR A 225 8.70 2.62 11.53
N ASN A 226 7.98 3.36 12.37
CA ASN A 226 8.03 3.25 13.84
C ASN A 226 7.04 2.22 14.41
N GLU A 227 6.82 1.14 13.65
CA GLU A 227 5.91 0.07 14.02
C GLU A 227 6.64 -0.92 14.96
N GLN A 228 6.08 -1.17 16.15
CA GLN A 228 6.54 -2.29 16.97
C GLN A 228 5.96 -3.57 16.36
N GLY A 229 6.77 -4.25 15.57
CA GLY A 229 6.33 -5.33 14.70
C GLY A 229 5.50 -6.39 15.41
N SER A 230 4.24 -6.54 15.00
CA SER A 230 3.58 -7.86 15.01
C SER A 230 4.14 -8.66 13.84
N GLY A 231 5.39 -9.09 13.99
CA GLY A 231 6.11 -9.94 13.06
C GLY A 231 5.54 -11.35 13.05
N ASN A 232 4.33 -11.53 12.52
CA ASN A 232 3.90 -12.82 12.04
C ASN A 232 3.92 -12.77 10.52
N ASN A 233 5.02 -13.22 9.93
CA ASN A 233 5.11 -13.67 8.54
C ASN A 233 4.25 -14.93 8.33
N ASP A 234 3.00 -14.86 8.76
CA ASP A 234 2.05 -15.93 8.61
C ASP A 234 1.45 -15.79 7.21
N PHE A 235 2.15 -16.41 6.26
CA PHE A 235 1.72 -16.51 4.87
C PHE A 235 0.38 -17.26 4.74
N SER A 236 -0.11 -17.89 5.82
CA SER A 236 -1.46 -18.46 5.92
C SER A 236 -2.55 -17.45 5.57
N GLY A 237 -2.31 -16.15 5.80
CA GLY A 237 -3.21 -15.06 5.42
C GLY A 237 -3.43 -15.00 3.91
N TYR A 238 -2.38 -15.16 3.09
CA TYR A 238 -2.51 -15.13 1.62
C TYR A 238 -3.22 -16.37 1.06
N ILE A 239 -3.20 -17.48 1.80
CA ILE A 239 -3.83 -18.74 1.40
C ILE A 239 -5.34 -18.72 1.70
N ASN A 240 -5.82 -17.87 2.61
CA ASN A 240 -7.25 -17.68 2.86
C ASN A 240 -7.83 -16.56 1.97
N GLU A 241 -8.71 -16.91 1.03
CA GLU A 241 -9.40 -16.00 0.08
C GLU A 241 -10.37 -14.97 0.72
N GLY A 242 -10.31 -14.77 2.04
CA GLY A 242 -11.15 -13.78 2.72
C GLY A 242 -10.79 -12.35 2.36
N ILE A 243 -11.74 -11.42 2.47
CA ILE A 243 -11.50 -9.97 2.26
C ILE A 243 -10.28 -9.45 3.07
N GLN A 244 -10.06 -10.02 4.25
CA GLN A 244 -8.94 -9.70 5.15
C GLN A 244 -7.57 -9.96 4.52
N SER A 245 -7.41 -11.01 3.69
CA SER A 245 -6.12 -11.29 3.06
C SER A 245 -5.77 -10.29 1.97
N LYS A 246 -6.77 -9.81 1.23
CA LYS A 246 -6.62 -8.76 0.23
C LYS A 246 -6.28 -7.42 0.87
N ILE A 247 -6.90 -7.08 2.00
CA ILE A 247 -6.56 -5.86 2.77
C ILE A 247 -5.09 -5.91 3.18
N ARG A 248 -4.67 -6.99 3.84
CA ARG A 248 -3.29 -7.18 4.30
C ARG A 248 -2.27 -7.16 3.16
N PHE A 249 -2.62 -7.75 2.01
CA PHE A 249 -1.80 -7.66 0.80
C PHE A 249 -1.58 -6.20 0.39
N TYR A 250 -2.63 -5.39 0.33
CA TYR A 250 -2.52 -3.99 -0.06
C TYR A 250 -1.80 -3.14 0.98
N GLU A 251 -2.02 -3.38 2.28
CA GLU A 251 -1.26 -2.73 3.35
C GLU A 251 0.24 -3.00 3.20
N THR A 252 0.61 -4.26 2.98
CA THR A 252 2.00 -4.67 2.77
C THR A 252 2.58 -4.02 1.50
N TYR A 253 1.83 -4.02 0.41
CA TYR A 253 2.21 -3.39 -0.85
C TYR A 253 2.45 -1.88 -0.69
N VAL A 254 1.54 -1.17 -0.02
CA VAL A 254 1.64 0.28 0.22
C VAL A 254 2.82 0.58 1.14
N LYS A 255 3.02 -0.21 2.20
CA LYS A 255 4.19 -0.07 3.08
C LYS A 255 5.50 -0.25 2.31
N ALA A 256 5.63 -1.33 1.54
CA ALA A 256 6.82 -1.56 0.71
C ALA A 256 7.08 -0.43 -0.30
N TYR A 257 6.01 0.17 -0.84
CA TYR A 257 6.12 1.27 -1.81
C TYR A 257 6.76 2.53 -1.21
N TYR A 258 6.39 2.90 0.03
CA TYR A 258 6.89 4.13 0.67
C TYR A 258 8.06 3.91 1.65
N GLU A 259 8.36 2.67 2.04
CA GLU A 259 9.35 2.32 3.08
C GLU A 259 10.69 3.05 2.90
N ASN A 260 11.18 3.18 1.66
CA ASN A 260 12.46 3.80 1.38
C ASN A 260 12.54 5.30 1.71
N GLN A 261 11.40 5.97 1.87
CA GLN A 261 11.28 7.40 2.15
C GLN A 261 11.04 7.70 3.63
N PHE A 262 10.81 6.66 4.44
CA PHE A 262 10.56 6.78 5.87
C PHE A 262 11.83 6.50 6.68
N TYR A 263 12.03 7.31 7.71
CA TYR A 263 13.10 7.19 8.69
C TYR A 263 12.53 7.42 10.08
N THR A 264 12.93 6.59 11.03
CA THR A 264 12.48 6.66 12.41
C THR A 264 13.68 6.97 13.30
N ILE A 265 13.58 8.01 14.13
CA ILE A 265 14.59 8.33 15.14
C ILE A 265 14.24 7.53 16.40
N ASN A 266 15.07 6.56 16.75
CA ASN A 266 14.85 5.61 17.85
C ASN A 266 15.69 5.99 19.09
N LYS A 267 15.56 7.24 19.53
CA LYS A 267 16.18 7.79 20.73
C LYS A 267 15.16 8.67 21.41
N GLU A 268 14.97 8.51 22.72
CA GLU A 268 14.15 9.43 23.50
C GLU A 268 14.86 10.79 23.59
N LEU A 269 14.21 11.82 23.04
CA LEU A 269 14.74 13.19 22.99
C LEU A 269 14.01 14.03 24.02
N GLU A 270 14.70 14.37 25.11
CA GLU A 270 14.19 15.34 26.08
C GLU A 270 14.11 16.74 25.45
N VAL A 271 12.92 17.35 25.49
CA VAL A 271 12.67 18.65 24.86
C VAL A 271 13.31 19.79 25.65
N GLU A 272 13.20 19.79 26.98
CA GLU A 272 13.65 20.91 27.82
C GLU A 272 15.15 21.20 27.68
N ASN A 273 15.97 20.15 27.56
CA ASN A 273 17.42 20.26 27.45
C ASN A 273 17.91 20.55 26.03
N ASN A 274 17.10 20.23 25.01
CA ASN A 274 17.51 20.30 23.62
C ASN A 274 16.86 21.42 22.80
N LEU A 275 15.86 22.12 23.36
CA LEU A 275 15.14 23.18 22.66
C LEU A 275 16.03 24.43 22.49
N LYS A 276 16.50 24.65 21.27
CA LYS A 276 17.20 25.86 20.84
C LYS A 276 16.46 26.53 19.69
N TYR A 277 16.45 27.87 19.67
CA TYR A 277 15.83 28.65 18.58
C TYR A 277 16.61 28.55 17.27
N TYR A 278 17.94 28.41 17.35
CA TYR A 278 18.82 28.23 16.21
C TYR A 278 20.06 27.44 16.64
N PRO A 279 20.71 26.70 15.72
CA PRO A 279 21.99 26.05 15.98
C PRO A 279 23.08 27.08 16.33
N ASP A 280 23.99 26.74 17.23
CA ASP A 280 25.05 27.68 17.68
C ASP A 280 25.92 28.16 16.50
N THR A 281 26.11 27.31 15.49
CA THR A 281 26.84 27.59 14.24
C THR A 281 26.21 28.71 13.41
N PHE A 282 24.92 29.02 13.59
CA PHE A 282 24.26 30.08 12.80
C PHE A 282 24.76 31.48 13.18
N SER A 283 25.31 31.63 14.39
CA SER A 283 25.93 32.90 14.83
C SER A 283 27.15 33.30 14.00
N ASP A 284 27.82 32.33 13.35
CA ASP A 284 28.99 32.58 12.51
C ASP A 284 28.63 33.06 11.10
N TYR A 285 27.44 32.68 10.60
CA TYR A 285 27.06 32.87 9.19
C TYR A 285 25.81 33.74 8.98
N ILE A 286 25.08 34.12 10.03
CA ILE A 286 23.87 34.94 9.95
C ILE A 286 24.00 36.14 10.90
N SER A 287 23.63 37.33 10.42
CA SER A 287 23.69 38.55 11.25
C SER A 287 22.77 38.48 12.49
N GLU A 288 23.24 39.00 13.63
CA GLU A 288 22.50 39.02 14.90
C GLU A 288 21.10 39.66 14.82
N LYS A 289 20.89 40.62 13.90
CA LYS A 289 19.58 41.23 13.69
C LYS A 289 18.55 40.24 13.14
N LYS A 290 18.99 39.34 12.25
CA LYS A 290 18.13 38.33 11.63
C LYS A 290 17.95 37.10 12.50
N LEU A 291 18.93 36.78 13.36
CA LEU A 291 18.79 35.72 14.36
C LEU A 291 17.66 35.98 15.37
N LYS A 292 17.28 37.26 15.59
CA LYS A 292 16.14 37.64 16.43
C LYS A 292 14.76 37.44 15.78
N GLU A 293 14.72 37.11 14.49
CA GLU A 293 13.46 36.88 13.75
C GLU A 293 13.01 35.41 13.78
N PHE A 294 13.81 34.52 14.38
CA PHE A 294 13.48 33.10 14.58
C PHE A 294 12.52 32.86 15.76
#